data_AF-A0A2X3KUZ0-F1
#
_entry.id   AF-A0A2X3KUZ0-F1
#
_cell.length_a   1.000
_cell.length_b   1.000
_cell.length_c   1.000
_cell.angle_alpha   90.00
_cell.angle_beta   90.00
_cell.angle_gamma   90.00
#
_symmetry.space_group_name_H-M   'P 1'
#
loop_
_entity.id
_entity.type
_entity.pdbx_description
1 polymer ?
#
loop_
_entity_poly.entity_id
_entity_poly.type
_entity_poly.pdbx_seq_one_letter_code
_entity_poly.pdbx_strand_id
1 'polypeptide(L)'
;MKNYDLVLIDTPPILAVTDAAIVGRHAGTTLMVARYAVNTLKEVETSLSRFEQNGIAVRGVILNSIFPQSHRLPGLRLLRIRI
;
A
#
# COMPACT_ATOMS: atom_id res chain seq x y z
N MET A 1 -16.95 -6.49 -24.14
CA MET A 1 -17.46 -5.72 -22.97
C MET A 1 -16.36 -5.61 -21.94
N LYS A 2 -16.25 -4.48 -21.23
CA LYS A 2 -15.47 -4.38 -19.98
C LYS A 2 -16.47 -4.67 -18.86
N ASN A 3 -16.26 -5.75 -18.10
CA ASN A 3 -17.29 -6.36 -17.25
C ASN A 3 -17.32 -5.84 -15.80
N TYR A 4 -16.44 -4.89 -15.44
CA TYR A 4 -16.31 -4.37 -14.09
C TYR A 4 -16.15 -2.85 -14.14
N ASP A 5 -16.79 -2.15 -13.20
CA ASP A 5 -16.64 -0.70 -13.03
C ASP A 5 -15.29 -0.34 -12.38
N LEU A 6 -14.76 -1.24 -11.54
CA LEU A 6 -13.48 -1.11 -10.85
C LEU A 6 -12.81 -2.47 -10.72
N VAL A 7 -11.50 -2.50 -10.95
CA VAL A 7 -10.65 -3.68 -10.74
C VAL A 7 -9.55 -3.30 -9.75
N LEU A 8 -9.45 -4.05 -8.65
CA LEU A 8 -8.38 -3.94 -7.67
C LEU A 8 -7.41 -5.10 -7.90
N ILE A 9 -6.12 -4.79 -7.98
CA ILE A 9 -5.07 -5.80 -8.15
C ILE A 9 -4.19 -5.74 -6.91
N ASP A 10 -4.13 -6.85 -6.18
CA ASP A 10 -3.18 -7.02 -5.09
C ASP A 10 -1.88 -7.60 -5.64
N THR A 11 -0.75 -7.08 -5.15
CA THR A 11 0.58 -7.47 -5.60
C THR A 11 1.48 -7.65 -4.40
N PRO A 12 2.41 -8.61 -4.43
CA PRO A 12 3.41 -8.76 -3.39
C PRO A 12 4.30 -7.50 -3.25
N PRO A 13 5.00 -7.31 -2.11
CA PRO A 13 5.76 -6.09 -1.85
C PRO A 13 6.87 -5.83 -2.88
N ILE A 14 6.97 -4.60 -3.37
CA ILE A 14 7.95 -4.19 -4.39
C ILE A 14 9.42 -4.32 -3.95
N LEU A 15 9.66 -4.37 -2.63
CA LEU A 15 10.99 -4.62 -2.06
C LEU A 15 11.38 -6.10 -2.15
N ALA A 16 10.40 -7.00 -2.16
CA ALA A 16 10.61 -8.44 -2.20
C ALA A 16 10.68 -8.97 -3.63
N VAL A 17 9.80 -8.50 -4.52
CA VAL A 17 9.66 -8.99 -5.90
C VAL A 17 9.21 -7.89 -6.86
N THR A 18 9.24 -8.17 -8.16
CA THR A 18 9.00 -7.19 -9.23
C THR A 18 7.56 -7.13 -9.74
N ASP A 19 6.67 -8.01 -9.28
CA ASP A 19 5.29 -8.12 -9.78
C ASP A 19 4.54 -6.78 -9.74
N ALA A 20 4.68 -6.03 -8.64
CA ALA A 20 4.05 -4.71 -8.48
C ALA A 20 4.51 -3.71 -9.54
N ALA A 21 5.76 -3.78 -10.01
CA ALA A 21 6.25 -2.93 -11.09
C ALA A 21 5.72 -3.38 -12.46
N ILE A 22 5.59 -4.68 -12.69
CA ILE A 22 5.04 -5.20 -13.95
C ILE A 22 3.55 -4.83 -14.07
N VAL A 23 2.78 -5.14 -13.02
CA VAL A 23 1.34 -4.86 -12.95
C VAL A 23 1.06 -3.35 -12.96
N GLY A 24 1.87 -2.56 -12.23
CA GLY A 24 1.68 -1.12 -12.09
C GLY A 24 1.75 -0.34 -13.40
N ARG A 25 2.42 -0.87 -14.43
CA ARG A 25 2.44 -0.28 -15.80
C ARG A 25 1.09 -0.38 -16.52
N HIS A 26 0.23 -1.30 -16.10
CA HIS A 26 -1.11 -1.50 -16.66
C HIS A 26 -2.21 -0.87 -15.79
N ALA A 27 -1.89 -0.43 -14.57
CA ALA A 27 -2.83 0.17 -13.65
C ALA A 27 -3.01 1.66 -13.94
N GLY A 28 -4.26 2.15 -13.93
CA GLY A 28 -4.55 3.58 -14.06
C GLY A 28 -4.26 4.39 -12.79
N THR A 29 -4.10 3.73 -11.65
CA THR A 29 -3.73 4.35 -10.37
C THR A 29 -3.03 3.31 -9.50
N THR A 30 -1.91 3.72 -8.89
CA THR A 30 -1.14 2.89 -7.96
C THR A 30 -1.14 3.53 -6.58
N LEU A 31 -1.45 2.75 -5.55
CA LEU A 31 -1.36 3.15 -4.15
C LEU A 31 -0.39 2.21 -3.44
N MET A 32 0.42 2.76 -2.53
CA MET A 32 1.32 1.96 -1.70
C MET A 32 0.74 1.81 -0.30
N VAL A 33 0.82 0.62 0.29
CA VAL A 33 0.43 0.40 1.68
C VAL A 33 1.69 0.27 2.53
N ALA A 34 1.81 1.11 3.56
CA ALA A 34 2.87 1.03 4.58
C ALA A 34 2.25 0.67 5.93
N ARG A 35 2.90 -0.22 6.69
CA ARG A 35 2.43 -0.63 8.00
C ARG A 35 3.03 0.24 9.09
N TYR A 36 2.17 0.84 9.89
CA TYR A 36 2.56 1.69 11.03
C TYR A 36 3.47 0.94 12.01
N ALA A 37 4.52 1.64 12.47
CA ALA A 37 5.54 1.12 13.39
C ALA A 37 6.27 -0.16 12.92
N VAL A 38 6.11 -0.55 11.65
CA VAL A 38 6.80 -1.71 11.06
C VAL A 38 7.64 -1.27 9.88
N ASN A 39 7.07 -0.52 8.92
CA ASN A 39 7.84 0.00 7.81
C ASN A 39 8.58 1.28 8.19
N THR A 40 9.87 1.32 7.89
CA THR A 40 10.70 2.50 8.09
C THR A 40 10.48 3.51 6.96
N LEU A 41 10.77 4.80 7.22
CA LEU A 41 10.73 5.82 6.18
C LEU A 41 11.64 5.46 4.99
N LYS A 42 12.82 4.90 5.26
CA LYS A 42 13.77 4.48 4.23
C LYS A 42 13.22 3.37 3.33
N GLU A 43 12.48 2.42 3.88
CA GLU A 43 11.82 1.37 3.09
C GLU A 43 10.73 1.95 2.19
N VAL A 44 9.96 2.92 2.70
CA VAL A 44 8.94 3.65 1.95
C VAL A 44 9.59 4.42 0.79
N GLU A 45 10.64 5.20 1.06
CA GLU A 45 11.38 5.96 0.04
C GLU A 45 12.01 5.04 -1.02
N THR A 46 12.62 3.94 -0.60
CA THR A 46 13.21 2.94 -1.51
C THR A 46 12.14 2.31 -2.40
N SER A 47 10.96 2.04 -1.85
CA SER A 47 9.82 1.50 -2.61
C SER A 47 9.31 2.50 -3.64
N LEU A 48 9.17 3.77 -3.26
CA LEU A 48 8.76 4.85 -4.18
C LEU A 48 9.76 5.01 -5.33
N SER A 49 11.06 5.00 -5.02
CA SER A 49 12.11 5.09 -6.05
C SER A 49 12.07 3.91 -7.03
N ARG A 50 11.78 2.68 -6.56
CA ARG A 50 11.60 1.52 -7.46
C ARG A 50 10.40 1.68 -8.39
N PHE A 51 9.29 2.22 -7.92
CA PHE A 51 8.15 2.52 -8.79
C PHE A 51 8.51 3.60 -9.81
N GLU A 52 9.16 4.68 -9.39
CA GLU A 52 9.59 5.78 -10.25
C GLU A 52 10.57 5.30 -11.35
N GLN A 53 11.57 4.50 -10.99
CA GLN A 53 12.50 3.87 -11.94
C GLN A 53 11.81 2.97 -12.97
N ASN A 54 10.63 2.45 -12.64
CA ASN A 54 9.81 1.64 -13.54
C ASN A 54 8.74 2.44 -14.30
N GLY A 55 8.75 3.77 -14.17
CA GLY A 55 7.82 4.68 -14.84
C GLY A 55 6.43 4.71 -14.21
N ILE A 56 6.31 4.34 -12.93
CA ILE A 56 5.01 4.21 -12.25
C ILE A 56 4.88 5.30 -11.20
N ALA A 57 3.87 6.15 -11.38
CA ALA A 57 3.52 7.18 -10.41
C ALA A 57 2.67 6.57 -9.28
N VAL A 58 3.19 6.57 -8.05
CA VAL A 58 2.42 6.23 -6.85
C VAL A 58 1.60 7.45 -6.44
N ARG A 59 0.27 7.33 -6.47
CA ARG A 59 -0.64 8.46 -6.21
C ARG A 59 -0.68 8.86 -4.74
N GLY A 60 -0.39 7.92 -3.83
CA GLY A 60 -0.37 8.14 -2.40
C GLY A 60 0.01 6.89 -1.63
N VAL A 61 0.26 7.09 -0.33
CA VAL A 61 0.60 6.01 0.62
C VAL A 61 -0.51 5.88 1.65
N ILE A 62 -1.01 4.67 1.83
CA ILE A 62 -1.96 4.31 2.87
C ILE A 62 -1.16 3.79 4.07
N LEU A 63 -1.29 4.46 5.21
CA LEU A 63 -0.73 3.99 6.46
C LEU A 63 -1.73 3.06 7.17
N ASN A 64 -1.40 1.77 7.26
CA ASN A 64 -2.27 0.74 7.80
C ASN A 64 -1.79 0.24 9.18
N SER A 65 -2.66 -0.46 9.91
CA SER A 65 -2.40 -1.01 11.26
C SER A 65 -1.98 0.06 12.27
N ILE A 66 -2.56 1.26 12.17
CA ILE A 66 -2.34 2.31 13.17
C ILE A 66 -3.01 1.86 14.46
N PHE A 67 -2.22 1.73 15.52
CA PHE A 67 -2.70 1.50 16.88
C PHE A 67 -2.45 2.76 17.71
N PRO A 68 -3.41 3.21 18.53
CA PRO A 68 -3.19 4.35 19.43
C PRO A 68 -2.02 4.03 20.38
N GLN A 69 -1.01 4.90 20.42
CA GLN A 69 0.08 4.77 21.39
C GLN A 69 -0.28 5.30 22.79
N SER A 70 -1.52 5.71 23.04
CA SER A 70 -1.93 6.15 24.37
C SER A 70 -3.41 5.86 24.67
N HIS A 71 -3.62 5.38 25.91
CA HIS A 71 -4.86 5.04 26.60
C HIS A 71 -5.72 3.90 26.01
N ARG A 72 -5.73 2.78 26.74
CA ARG A 72 -6.88 1.87 26.83
C ARG A 72 -8.12 2.70 27.18
N LEU A 73 -8.85 3.15 26.17
CA LEU A 73 -10.24 3.55 26.34
C LEU A 73 -11.06 2.24 26.31
N PRO A 74 -11.56 1.76 27.45
CA PRO A 74 -12.39 0.57 27.47
C PRO A 74 -13.65 0.86 26.63
N GLY A 75 -13.80 0.17 25.50
CA GLY A 75 -14.98 0.27 24.63
C GLY A 75 -14.71 0.52 23.15
N LEU A 76 -13.50 0.92 22.73
CA LEU A 76 -13.20 1.04 21.29
C LEU A 76 -12.92 -0.32 20.67
N ARG A 77 -13.93 -0.92 20.04
CA ARG A 77 -13.75 -2.07 19.16
C ARG A 77 -13.21 -1.55 17.82
N LEU A 78 -11.89 -1.57 17.63
CA LEU A 78 -11.30 -1.30 16.32
C LEU A 78 -11.84 -2.35 15.34
N LEU A 79 -12.69 -1.93 14.40
CA LEU A 79 -13.13 -2.77 13.29
C LEU A 79 -11.92 -2.99 12.38
N ARG A 80 -11.32 -4.17 12.52
CA ARG A 80 -10.20 -4.60 11.69
C ARG A 80 -10.75 -4.90 10.30
N ILE A 81 -10.65 -3.95 9.38
CA ILE A 81 -10.85 -4.20 7.95
C ILE A 81 -9.68 -5.09 7.52
N ARG A 82 -9.98 -6.36 7.21
CA ARG A 82 -9.07 -7.21 6.46
C ARG A 82 -9.33 -6.87 4.99
N ILE A 83 -8.43 -6.09 4.42
CA ILE A 83 -8.15 -6.16 2.98
C ILE A 83 -7.45 -7.48 2.69
#